data_AF-A5V1R6-F1
#
_entry.id   AF-A5V1R6-F1
#
_cell.length_a   1.000
_cell.length_b   1.000
_cell.length_c   1.000
_cell.angle_alpha   90.00
_cell.angle_beta   90.00
_cell.angle_gamma   90.00
#
_symmetry.space_group_name_H-M   'P 1'
#
loop_
_entity.id
_entity.type
_entity.pdbx_description
1 polymer ?
#
loop_
_entity_poly.entity_id
_entity_poly.type
_entity_poly.pdbx_seq_one_letter_code
_entity_poly.pdbx_strand_id
1 'polypeptide(L)' 'MEFHTWKDYVASVIAALGGKARLYEIYDYVICETTLRLPDSWQAIIRYTIYIHSSDSRAYKGGEDLFYRLDRGYWGLR' A
#
# COMPACT_ATOMS: atom_id res chain seq x y z
N MET A 1 5.53 -9.26 13.35
CA MET A 1 4.35 -9.42 12.49
C MET A 1 4.79 -10.13 11.24
N GLU A 2 4.24 -11.31 10.96
CA GLU A 2 4.49 -12.00 9.69
C GLU A 2 3.41 -11.59 8.69
N PHE A 3 3.82 -10.96 7.59
CA PHE A 3 2.92 -10.64 6.48
C PHE A 3 3.13 -11.67 5.38
N HIS A 4 2.05 -12.29 4.92
CA HIS A 4 2.13 -13.33 3.91
C HIS A 4 2.17 -12.75 2.48
N THR A 5 1.75 -11.49 2.30
CA THR A 5 1.78 -10.78 1.02
C THR A 5 2.10 -9.29 1.17
N TRP A 6 2.55 -8.66 0.08
CA TRP A 6 2.68 -7.19 0.01
C TRP A 6 1.34 -6.47 0.21
N LYS A 7 0.23 -7.10 -0.21
CA LYS A 7 -1.13 -6.56 -0.02
C LYS A 7 -1.44 -6.38 1.45
N ASP A 8 -1.25 -7.43 2.25
CA ASP A 8 -1.55 -7.41 3.69
C ASP A 8 -0.59 -6.46 4.42
N TYR A 9 0.69 -6.44 4.01
CA TYR A 9 1.67 -5.51 4.57
C TYR A 9 1.28 -4.06 4.31
N VAL A 10 0.97 -3.70 3.07
CA VAL A 10 0.55 -2.32 2.72
C VAL A 10 -0.74 -1.93 3.43
N ALA A 11 -1.72 -2.85 3.54
CA ALA A 11 -2.94 -2.59 4.29
C ALA A 11 -2.64 -2.28 5.77
N SER A 12 -1.74 -3.04 6.40
CA SER A 12 -1.34 -2.80 7.79
C SER A 12 -0.64 -1.46 7.99
N VAL A 13 0.20 -1.03 7.03
CA VAL A 13 0.90 0.27 7.10
C VAL A 13 -0.11 1.42 6.99
N ILE A 14 -1.04 1.35 6.03
CA ILE A 14 -2.08 2.38 5.90
C ILE A 14 -2.97 2.40 7.16
N ALA A 15 -3.29 1.25 7.75
CA ALA A 15 -4.02 1.19 9.02
C ALA A 15 -3.27 1.88 10.16
N ALA A 16 -1.97 1.62 10.30
CA ALA A 16 -1.11 2.25 11.30
C ALA A 16 -1.00 3.78 11.11
N LEU A 17 -1.10 4.26 9.87
CA LEU A 17 -1.14 5.69 9.53
C LEU A 17 -2.54 6.33 9.67
N GLY A 18 -3.50 5.65 10.30
CA GLY A 18 -4.84 6.18 10.54
C GLY A 18 -5.87 5.83 9.46
N GLY A 19 -5.63 4.78 8.69
CA GLY A 19 -6.53 4.25 7.66
C GLY A 19 -6.49 4.99 6.33
N LYS A 20 -5.70 6.06 6.22
CA LYS A 20 -5.48 6.86 5.01
C LYS A 20 -4.05 7.35 5.00
N ALA A 21 -3.37 7.27 3.87
CA ALA A 21 -1.99 7.72 3.73
C ALA A 21 -1.63 8.07 2.29
N ARG A 22 -0.75 9.06 2.13
CA ARG A 22 -0.10 9.36 0.86
C ARG A 22 1.02 8.35 0.61
N LEU A 23 1.33 8.11 -0.67
CA LEU A 23 2.37 7.16 -1.05
C LEU A 23 3.71 7.45 -0.37
N TYR A 24 4.12 8.71 -0.25
CA TYR A 24 5.37 9.05 0.45
C TYR A 24 5.30 8.73 1.95
N GLU A 25 4.15 8.93 2.61
CA GLU A 25 3.98 8.60 4.04
C GLU A 25 4.06 7.09 4.26
N ILE A 26 3.50 6.30 3.34
CA ILE A 26 3.62 4.83 3.35
C ILE A 26 5.10 4.44 3.18
N TYR A 27 5.83 5.09 2.27
CA TYR A 27 7.25 4.81 2.05
C TYR A 27 8.10 5.16 3.27
N ASP A 28 7.88 6.33 3.85
CA ASP A 28 8.59 6.81 5.04
C ASP A 28 8.33 5.88 6.24
N TYR A 29 7.07 5.46 6.44
CA TYR A 29 6.74 4.48 7.48
C TYR A 29 7.46 3.15 7.25
N VAL A 30 7.43 2.62 6.02
CA VAL A 30 8.07 1.34 5.70
C VAL A 30 9.57 1.39 5.92
N ILE A 31 10.27 2.43 5.48
CA ILE A 31 11.73 2.50 5.63
C ILE A 31 12.16 2.73 7.10
N CYS A 32 11.36 3.45 7.89
CA CYS A 32 11.68 3.73 9.29
C CYS A 32 11.36 2.54 10.21
N GLU A 33 10.26 1.83 9.97
CA GLU A 33 9.74 0.83 10.90
C GLU A 33 10.06 -0.62 10.50
N THR A 34 10.48 -0.87 9.26
CA THR A 34 10.75 -2.25 8.82
C THR A 34 12.11 -2.75 9.29
N THR A 35 12.13 -3.95 9.84
CA THR A 35 13.37 -4.72 10.09
C THR A 35 13.71 -5.65 8.92
N LEU A 36 12.89 -5.66 7.88
CA LEU A 36 13.07 -6.54 6.72
C LEU A 36 14.01 -5.92 5.69
N ARG A 37 14.80 -6.76 5.01
CA ARG A 37 15.56 -6.33 3.85
C ARG A 37 14.60 -6.06 2.69
N LEU A 38 14.45 -4.80 2.33
CA LEU A 38 13.64 -4.38 1.19
C LEU A 38 14.39 -4.67 -0.13
N PRO A 39 13.70 -5.18 -1.17
CA PRO A 39 14.27 -5.23 -2.52
C PRO A 39 14.37 -3.82 -3.11
N ASP A 40 15.30 -3.56 -4.03
CA ASP A 40 15.50 -2.22 -4.60
C ASP A 40 14.23 -1.59 -5.19
N SER A 41 13.28 -2.41 -5.65
CA SER A 41 12.02 -1.99 -6.26
C SER A 41 10.84 -1.88 -5.28
N TRP A 42 11.07 -1.95 -3.96
CA TRP A 42 10.00 -2.04 -2.95
C TRP A 42 8.94 -0.93 -3.06
N GLN A 43 9.32 0.32 -3.36
CA GLN A 43 8.36 1.42 -3.55
C GLN A 43 7.45 1.17 -4.75
N ALA A 44 8.01 0.66 -5.85
CA ALA A 44 7.25 0.30 -7.04
C ALA A 44 6.30 -0.86 -6.75
N ILE A 45 6.74 -1.84 -5.95
CA ILE A 45 5.90 -2.96 -5.50
C ILE A 45 4.72 -2.44 -4.68
N ILE A 46 4.95 -1.60 -3.67
CA ILE A 46 3.88 -1.00 -2.84
C ILE A 46 2.86 -0.26 -3.72
N ARG A 47 3.33 0.64 -4.59
CA ARG A 47 2.45 1.40 -5.48
C ARG A 47 1.65 0.47 -6.39
N TYR A 48 2.32 -0.54 -6.97
CA TYR A 48 1.67 -1.52 -7.83
C TYR A 48 0.59 -2.29 -7.09
N THR A 49 0.90 -2.78 -5.88
CA THR A 49 -0.03 -3.49 -5.00
C THR A 49 -1.29 -2.67 -4.75
N ILE A 50 -1.16 -1.39 -4.38
CA ILE A 50 -2.32 -0.52 -4.18
C ILE A 50 -3.17 -0.42 -5.46
N TYR A 51 -2.50 -0.25 -6.60
CA TYR A 51 -3.17 0.04 -7.88
C TYR A 51 -3.89 -1.17 -8.48
N ILE A 52 -3.40 -2.39 -8.25
CA ILE A 52 -4.07 -3.60 -8.76
C ILE A 52 -5.21 -4.07 -7.85
N HIS A 53 -5.28 -3.56 -6.61
CA HIS A 53 -6.28 -3.88 -5.58
C HIS A 53 -7.22 -2.70 -5.27
N SER A 54 -7.40 -1.78 -6.22
CA SER A 54 -8.34 -0.68 -6.10
C SER A 54 -9.14 -0.54 -7.38
N SER A 55 -10.46 -0.65 -7.30
CA SER A 55 -11.37 -0.45 -8.44
C SER A 55 -11.32 0.98 -9.01
N ASP A 56 -10.82 1.95 -8.24
CA ASP A 56 -10.61 3.32 -8.69
C ASP A 56 -9.39 3.41 -9.65
N SER A 57 -8.53 2.40 -9.71
CA SER A 57 -7.34 2.38 -10.54
C SER A 57 -7.61 1.69 -11.89
N ARG A 58 -7.07 2.26 -12.97
CA ARG A 58 -7.11 1.62 -14.30
C ARG A 58 -6.33 0.29 -14.37
N ALA A 59 -5.46 0.05 -13.42
CA ALA A 59 -4.67 -1.18 -13.32
C ALA A 59 -5.36 -2.26 -12.47
N TYR A 60 -6.58 -2.01 -11.99
CA TYR A 60 -7.36 -2.97 -11.22
C TYR A 60 -7.46 -4.30 -11.96
N LYS A 61 -7.08 -5.39 -11.31
CA LYS A 61 -7.04 -6.72 -11.95
C LYS A 61 -8.33 -7.54 -11.77
N GLY A 62 -9.33 -6.99 -11.06
CA GLY A 62 -10.46 -7.75 -10.57
C GLY A 62 -10.06 -8.63 -9.38
N GLY A 63 -10.91 -8.70 -8.36
CA GLY A 63 -10.63 -9.42 -7.12
C GLY A 63 -11.02 -8.61 -5.90
N GLU A 64 -10.16 -8.62 -4.89
CA GLU A 64 -10.36 -7.80 -3.69
C GLU A 64 -10.07 -6.33 -3.99
N ASP A 65 -11.08 -5.50 -3.77
CA ASP A 65 -11.02 -4.03 -3.82
C ASP A 65 -10.76 -3.52 -2.40
N LEU A 66 -9.50 -3.44 -1.99
CA LEU A 66 -9.10 -3.10 -0.62
C LEU A 66 -8.79 -1.61 -0.44
N PHE A 67 -8.39 -0.94 -1.51
CA PHE A 67 -7.97 0.46 -1.44
C PHE A 67 -8.91 1.34 -2.26
N TYR A 68 -9.14 2.56 -1.79
CA TYR A 68 -9.82 3.60 -2.56
C TYR A 68 -8.94 4.84 -2.67
N ARG A 69 -9.09 5.58 -3.76
CA ARG A 69 -8.31 6.78 -4.05
C ARG A 69 -9.03 8.01 -3.52
N LEU A 70 -8.36 8.75 -2.64
CA LEU A 70 -8.85 10.05 -2.17
C LEU A 70 -8.39 11.19 -3.09
N ASP A 71 -7.15 11.13 -3.55
CA ASP A 71 -6.54 12.11 -4.46
C ASP A 71 -5.31 11.48 -5.17
N ARG A 72 -4.62 12.25 -6.02
CA ARG A 72 -3.38 11.82 -6.67
C ARG A 72 -2.33 11.41 -5.63
N GLY A 73 -2.11 10.10 -5.54
CA GLY A 73 -1.14 9.51 -4.62
C GLY A 73 -1.61 9.44 -3.17
N TYR A 74 -2.91 9.69 -2.91
CA TYR A 74 -3.52 9.59 -1.58
C TYR A 74 -4.56 8.47 -1.55
N TRP A 75 -4.39 7.52 -0.62
CA TRP A 75 -5.11 6.26 -0.60
C TRP A 75 -5.67 5.95 0.79
N GLY A 76 -6.77 5.22 0.84
CA GLY A 76 -7.39 4.74 2.08
C GLY A 76 -7.82 3.29 1.99
N LEU A 77 -8.07 2.68 3.15
CA LEU A 77 -8.60 1.33 3.29
C LEU A 77 -10.13 1.33 3.21
N ARG A 78 -10.70 0.49 2.35
CA ARG A 78 -12.16 0.30 2.29
C ARG A 78 -12.73 -0.38 3.53
#